data_AF-A0A2E7NBP6-F1
#
_entry.id   AF-A0A2E7NBP6-F1
#
_cell.length_a   1.000
_cell.length_b   1.000
_cell.length_c   1.000
_cell.angle_alpha   90.00
_cell.angle_beta   90.00
_cell.angle_gamma   90.00
#
_symmetry.space_group_name_H-M   'P 1'
#
loop_
_entity.id
_entity.type
_entity.pdbx_description
1 polymer ?
#
loop_
_entity_poly.entity_id
_entity_poly.type
_entity_poly.pdbx_seq_one_letter_code
_entity_poly.pdbx_strand_id
1 'polypeptide(L)' 'MDRIKEQPEYNYLVNTGLYVLNPDVIGLIPDNKLFHITHLMDKLRENKGTIGVYPVTEKAWIDVGQWAEYRKALKVIEEL' A
#
# COMPACT_ATOMS: atom_id res chain seq x y z
N MET A 1 9.14 -32.04 13.35
CA MET A 1 7.75 -32.05 13.84
C MET A 1 7.32 -30.62 13.93
N ASP A 2 6.56 -30.16 12.93
CA ASP A 2 6.01 -28.80 12.95
C ASP A 2 4.98 -28.71 14.08
N ARG A 3 5.20 -27.77 15.00
CA ARG A 3 4.30 -27.54 16.12
C ARG A 3 3.03 -26.90 15.58
N ILE A 4 1.87 -27.55 15.80
CA ILE A 4 0.57 -26.96 15.53
C ILE A 4 0.41 -25.75 16.45
N LYS A 5 0.29 -24.56 15.85
CA LYS A 5 0.00 -23.32 16.56
C LYS A 5 -1.51 -23.13 16.53
N GLU A 6 -2.17 -23.27 17.68
CA GLU A 6 -3.61 -23.05 17.79
C GLU A 6 -3.89 -21.55 17.62
N GLN A 7 -4.75 -21.19 16.66
CA GLN A 7 -5.02 -19.81 16.20
C GLN A 7 -3.75 -18.99 15.85
N PRO A 8 -3.09 -19.28 14.71
CA PRO A 8 -1.95 -18.50 14.30
C PRO A 8 -2.39 -17.09 13.85
N GLU A 9 -1.88 -16.07 14.55
CA GLU A 9 -1.88 -14.69 14.04
C GLU A 9 -0.76 -14.52 13.01
N TYR A 10 -1.09 -13.87 11.90
CA TYR A 10 -0.15 -13.55 10.83
C TYR A 10 -0.08 -12.05 10.65
N ASN A 11 1.15 -11.52 10.72
CA ASN A 11 1.43 -10.12 10.43
C ASN A 11 1.96 -10.02 9.00
N TYR A 12 1.26 -9.26 8.16
CA TYR A 12 1.67 -9.02 6.78
C TYR A 12 1.82 -7.52 6.54
N LEU A 13 2.82 -7.14 5.74
CA LEU A 13 2.87 -5.80 5.18
C LEU A 13 1.90 -5.74 4.00
N VAL A 14 0.94 -4.83 4.08
CA VAL A 14 0.01 -4.52 3.00
C VAL A 14 0.29 -3.13 2.45
N ASN A 15 -0.02 -2.92 1.18
CA ASN A 15 0.15 -1.62 0.53
C ASN A 15 -0.96 -0.67 0.99
N THR A 16 -0.60 0.45 1.59
CA THR A 16 -1.55 1.45 2.13
C THR A 16 -1.98 2.51 1.12
N GLY A 17 -1.49 2.45 -0.12
CA GLY A 17 -1.83 3.41 -1.16
C GLY A 17 -1.10 4.76 -1.08
N LEU A 18 -0.13 4.92 -0.17
CA LEU A 18 0.70 6.12 -0.04
C LEU A 18 2.11 5.87 -0.59
N TYR A 19 2.61 6.79 -1.42
CA TYR A 19 3.93 6.68 -2.03
C TYR A 19 4.66 8.02 -1.98
N VAL A 20 5.95 7.97 -1.69
CA VAL A 20 6.88 9.11 -1.84
C VAL A 20 7.80 8.78 -3.00
N LEU A 21 7.77 9.60 -4.04
CA LEU A 21 8.48 9.34 -5.30
C LEU A 21 9.50 10.45 -5.58
N ASN A 22 10.66 10.07 -6.10
CA ASN A 22 11.55 11.04 -6.74
C ASN A 22 10.86 11.54 -8.03
N PRO A 23 10.78 12.88 -8.28
CA PRO A 23 10.17 13.43 -9.49
C PRO A 23 10.64 12.80 -10.80
N ASP A 24 11.91 12.41 -10.92
CA ASP A 24 12.46 11.81 -12.14
C ASP A 24 11.77 10.49 -12.51
N VAL A 25 11.18 9.78 -11.53
CA VAL A 25 10.46 8.52 -11.73
C VAL A 25 9.17 8.72 -12.52
N ILE A 26 8.56 9.91 -12.45
CA ILE A 26 7.31 10.21 -13.15
C ILE A 26 7.48 10.06 -14.67
N GLY A 27 8.68 10.33 -15.20
CA GLY A 27 9.01 10.15 -16.62
C GLY A 27 8.92 8.70 -17.12
N LEU A 28 8.82 7.70 -16.23
CA LEU A 28 8.62 6.30 -16.62
C LEU A 28 7.16 5.94 -16.93
N ILE A 29 6.22 6.81 -16.53
CA ILE A 29 4.78 6.63 -16.74
C ILE A 29 4.46 6.95 -18.21
N PRO A 30 3.89 6.00 -18.98
CA PRO A 30 3.57 6.23 -20.37
C PRO A 30 2.34 7.13 -20.54
N ASP A 31 2.40 8.03 -21.52
CA ASP A 31 1.26 8.87 -21.87
C ASP A 31 0.08 8.08 -22.42
N ASN A 32 -1.13 8.53 -22.09
CA ASN A 32 -2.40 8.04 -22.64
C ASN A 32 -2.63 6.53 -22.49
N LYS A 33 -2.11 5.92 -21.43
CA LYS A 33 -2.31 4.49 -21.13
C LYS A 33 -2.65 4.30 -19.66
N LEU A 34 -3.54 3.33 -19.38
CA LEU A 34 -3.76 2.86 -18.02
C LEU A 34 -2.45 2.30 -17.48
N PHE A 35 -1.98 2.83 -16.35
CA PHE A 35 -0.72 2.46 -15.75
C PHE A 35 -0.84 2.47 -14.23
N HIS A 36 -0.78 1.29 -13.61
CA HIS A 36 -0.87 1.14 -12.16
C HIS A 36 0.46 1.46 -11.48
N ILE A 37 0.41 1.87 -10.21
CA ILE A 37 1.60 2.11 -9.40
C ILE A 37 2.50 0.86 -9.30
N THR A 38 1.90 -0.34 -9.32
CA THR A 38 2.65 -1.61 -9.38
C THR A 38 3.46 -1.73 -10.67
N HIS A 39 2.92 -1.30 -11.82
CA HIS A 39 3.67 -1.25 -13.08
C HIS A 39 4.84 -0.27 -13.00
N LEU A 40 4.69 0.86 -12.29
CA LEU A 40 5.78 1.81 -12.06
C LEU A 40 6.90 1.19 -11.22
N MET A 41 6.53 0.45 -10.17
CA MET A 41 7.48 -0.29 -9.33
C MET A 41 8.25 -1.34 -10.15
N ASP A 42 7.57 -2.08 -11.02
CA ASP A 42 8.22 -3.09 -11.85
C ASP A 42 9.19 -2.46 -12.86
N LYS A 43 8.77 -1.39 -13.55
CA LYS A 43 9.67 -0.61 -14.43
C LYS A 43 10.88 -0.05 -13.67
N LEU A 44 10.71 0.42 -12.44
CA LEU A 44 11.83 0.91 -11.64
C LEU A 44 12.86 -0.20 -11.38
N ARG A 45 12.40 -1.40 -11.00
CA ARG A 45 13.28 -2.55 -10.78
C ARG A 45 14.02 -2.95 -12.05
N GLU A 46 13.34 -2.97 -13.19
CA GLU A 46 13.95 -3.25 -14.50
C GLU A 46 15.06 -2.24 -14.85
N ASN A 47 14.85 -0.96 -14.52
CA ASN A 47 15.83 0.11 -14.71
C ASN A 47 16.89 0.20 -13.60
N LYS A 48 17.01 -0.84 -12.75
CA LYS A 48 17.94 -0.90 -11.60
C LYS A 48 17.73 0.20 -10.56
N GLY A 49 16.54 0.79 -10.50
CA GLY A 49 16.11 1.70 -9.46
C GLY A 49 15.86 0.96 -8.13
N THR A 50 15.84 1.71 -7.03
CA THR A 50 15.58 1.18 -5.70
C THR A 50 14.17 1.50 -5.24
N ILE A 51 13.57 0.58 -4.48
CA ILE A 51 12.25 0.75 -3.87
C ILE A 51 12.38 0.41 -2.39
N GLY A 52 12.08 1.38 -1.53
CA GLY A 52 12.01 1.19 -0.09
C GLY A 52 10.58 0.97 0.37
N VAL A 53 10.41 0.28 1.50
CA VAL A 53 9.13 0.14 2.19
C VAL A 53 9.26 0.81 3.55
N TYR A 54 8.32 1.70 3.87
CA TYR A 54 8.22 2.32 5.19
C TYR A 54 6.99 1.76 5.91
N PRO A 55 7.16 0.99 7.00
CA PRO A 55 6.03 0.42 7.72
C PRO A 55 5.29 1.52 8.49
N VAL A 56 3.97 1.53 8.35
CA VAL A 56 3.07 2.39 9.15
C VAL A 56 2.17 1.51 10.01
N THR A 57 1.74 2.02 11.16
CA THR A 57 0.84 1.28 12.04
C THR A 57 -0.56 1.26 11.45
N GLU A 58 -1.33 0.20 11.72
CA GLU A 58 -2.74 0.09 11.28
C GLU A 58 -3.63 1.23 11.78
N LYS A 59 -3.22 1.91 12.86
CA LYS A 59 -3.93 3.08 13.41
C LYS A 59 -3.62 4.38 12.68
N ALA A 60 -2.61 4.41 11.81
CA ALA A 60 -2.14 5.62 11.14
C ALA A 60 -2.84 5.85 9.78
N TRP A 61 -3.68 4.94 9.33
CA TRP A 61 -4.39 5.02 8.05
C TRP A 61 -5.74 4.33 8.15
N ILE A 62 -6.65 4.66 7.23
CA ILE A 62 -8.00 4.09 7.18
C ILE A 62 -8.32 3.76 5.73
N ASP A 63 -8.78 2.54 5.46
CA ASP A 63 -9.28 2.14 4.13
C ASP A 63 -10.71 2.66 3.93
N VAL A 64 -10.98 3.28 2.77
CA VAL A 64 -12.31 3.78 2.38
C VAL A 64 -12.75 3.26 1.02
N GLY A 65 -12.05 2.27 0.45
CA GLY A 65 -12.32 1.74 -0.88
C GLY A 65 -13.59 0.88 -1.00
N GLN A 66 -14.18 0.49 0.13
CA GLN A 66 -15.42 -0.29 0.19
C GLN A 66 -16.46 0.41 1.07
N TRP A 67 -17.74 0.32 0.71
CA TRP A 67 -18.83 0.98 1.47
C TRP A 67 -18.88 0.61 2.96
N ALA A 68 -18.54 -0.63 3.29
CA ALA A 68 -18.47 -1.08 4.68
C ALA A 68 -17.34 -0.39 5.45
N GLU A 69 -16.14 -0.30 4.85
CA GLU A 69 -14.98 0.36 5.45
C GLU A 69 -15.16 1.88 5.51
N TYR A 70 -15.71 2.50 4.47
CA TYR A 70 -16.08 3.91 4.46
C TYR A 70 -17.02 4.28 5.64
N ARG A 71 -18.08 3.49 5.88
CA ARG A 71 -18.98 3.73 7.02
C ARG A 71 -18.30 3.58 8.37
N LYS A 72 -17.31 2.69 8.50
CA LYS A 72 -16.50 2.59 9.72
C LYS A 72 -15.60 3.82 9.87
N ALA A 73 -14.96 4.25 8.79
CA ALA A 73 -14.10 5.43 8.75
C ALA A 73 -14.83 6.68 9.24
N LEU A 74 -16.08 6.90 8.82
CA LEU A 74 -16.89 8.04 9.28
C LEU A 74 -17.04 8.08 10.80
N LYS A 75 -17.31 6.93 11.44
CA LYS A 75 -17.45 6.86 12.91
C LYS A 75 -16.13 7.19 13.62
N VAL A 76 -15.02 6.66 13.10
CA VAL A 76 -13.69 6.95 13.65
C VAL A 76 -13.37 8.44 13.58
N ILE A 77 -13.73 9.10 12.46
CA ILE A 77 -13.46 10.53 12.26
C ILE A 77 -14.39 11.41 13.11
N GLU A 78 -15.65 11.01 13.32
CA GLU A 78 -16.58 11.73 14.21
C GLU A 78 -16.16 11.69 15.69
N GLU A 79 -15.39 10.67 16.08
CA GLU A 79 -14.86 10.49 17.45
C GLU A 79 -13.50 11.17 17.69
N LEU A 80 -12.87 11.75 16.66
CA LEU A 80 -11.62 12.52 16.75
C LEU A 80 -11.86 13.98 17.15
#